data_AF-A0A0K2X6C0-F1
#
_entry.id   AF-A0A0K2X6C0-F1
#
_cell.length_a   1.000
_cell.length_b   1.000
_cell.length_c   1.000
_cell.angle_alpha   90.00
_cell.angle_beta   90.00
_cell.angle_gamma   90.00
#
_symmetry.space_group_name_H-M   'P 1'
#
loop_
_entity.id
_entity.type
_entity.pdbx_description
1 polymer ?
#
loop_
_entity_poly.entity_id
_entity_poly.type
_entity_poly.pdbx_seq_one_letter_code
_entity_poly.pdbx_strand_id
1 'polypeptide(L)'
;MAYDFALGFHVSKNQQYGLRARYILNAWAKTLQSADTHQSQDNVNFYLPYMNMAYVFIKKDFPILEYEKFVKAMLGYSQSHLNTNHGAWGILFDITSALVLGDNALLQKSAKRWQEWIFAAIDSDGVIGNAITRSNTSNYHGGPTKGIKGIAYTNFALLALTISGELLFENGYDLWHSKAGERLAMAYNKVTAWILNPQTFPYFQPNLIGVHNNAYFIILAKHYTNPGADQLIAQGDLHEDGFRLKLRSP
;
A
#
# COMPACT_ATOMS: atom_id res chain seq x y z
N MET A 1 7.36 -6.80 12.36
CA MET A 1 7.80 -7.99 13.13
C MET A 1 7.45 -9.33 12.45
N ALA A 2 6.18 -9.76 12.34
CA ALA A 2 5.87 -11.03 11.66
C ALA A 2 6.35 -11.03 10.19
N TYR A 3 6.12 -9.90 9.49
CA TYR A 3 6.62 -9.68 8.13
C TYR A 3 8.14 -9.79 8.02
N ASP A 4 8.91 -9.15 8.91
CA ASP A 4 10.38 -9.18 8.83
C ASP A 4 10.94 -10.59 9.09
N PHE A 5 10.35 -11.36 10.02
CA PHE A 5 10.72 -12.76 10.21
C PHE A 5 10.37 -13.61 8.98
N ALA A 6 9.16 -13.44 8.43
CA ALA A 6 8.75 -14.17 7.23
C ALA A 6 9.63 -13.82 6.02
N LEU A 7 10.01 -12.55 5.88
CA LEU A 7 10.95 -12.08 4.86
C LEU A 7 12.33 -12.71 5.07
N GLY A 8 12.85 -12.69 6.30
CA GLY A 8 14.11 -13.36 6.66
C GLY A 8 14.10 -14.84 6.29
N PHE A 9 13.01 -15.55 6.58
CA PHE A 9 12.82 -16.93 6.12
C PHE A 9 12.80 -17.02 4.58
N HIS A 10 12.03 -16.15 3.91
CA HIS A 10 11.89 -16.18 2.46
C HIS A 10 13.23 -16.06 1.74
N VAL A 11 14.11 -15.16 2.21
CA VAL A 11 15.41 -14.89 1.57
C VAL A 11 16.51 -15.86 2.00
N SER A 12 16.54 -16.30 3.26
CA SER A 12 17.64 -17.14 3.79
C SER A 12 17.31 -18.63 3.90
N LYS A 13 16.02 -18.99 3.84
CA LYS A 13 15.47 -20.32 4.17
C LYS A 13 15.76 -20.79 5.60
N ASN A 14 16.19 -19.89 6.49
CA ASN A 14 16.41 -20.21 7.89
C ASN A 14 15.07 -20.46 8.61
N GLN A 15 14.82 -21.73 8.96
CA GLN A 15 13.58 -22.22 9.56
C GLN A 15 13.21 -21.50 10.87
N GLN A 16 14.17 -20.99 11.64
CA GLN A 16 13.89 -20.29 12.90
C GLN A 16 13.09 -19.00 12.67
N TYR A 17 13.38 -18.29 11.59
CA TYR A 17 12.61 -17.11 11.21
C TYR A 17 11.18 -17.49 10.80
N GLY A 18 11.01 -18.58 10.03
CA GLY A 18 9.70 -19.07 9.61
C GLY A 18 8.82 -19.50 10.79
N LEU A 19 9.40 -20.25 11.74
CA LEU A 19 8.73 -20.65 12.98
C LEU A 19 8.32 -19.44 13.83
N ARG A 20 9.15 -18.39 13.91
CA ARG A 20 8.82 -17.18 14.67
C ARG A 20 7.69 -16.38 14.00
N ALA A 21 7.70 -16.27 12.68
CA ALA A 21 6.59 -15.66 11.93
C ALA A 21 5.29 -16.44 12.16
N ARG A 22 5.33 -17.78 12.04
CA ARG A 22 4.19 -18.67 12.30
C ARG A 22 3.60 -18.46 13.69
N TYR A 23 4.45 -18.40 14.72
CA TYR A 23 4.01 -18.17 16.10
C TYR A 23 3.21 -16.87 16.25
N ILE A 24 3.72 -15.77 15.69
CA ILE A 24 3.06 -14.45 15.79
C ILE A 24 1.73 -14.46 15.04
N LEU A 25 1.68 -15.00 13.82
CA LEU A 25 0.47 -15.05 13.00
C LEU A 25 -0.62 -15.90 13.68
N ASN A 26 -0.25 -17.05 14.21
CA ASN A 26 -1.18 -17.93 14.94
C ASN A 26 -1.69 -17.28 16.24
N ALA A 27 -0.84 -16.52 16.95
CA ALA A 27 -1.26 -15.80 18.14
C ALA A 27 -2.34 -14.76 17.80
N TRP A 28 -2.12 -13.95 16.76
CA TRP A 28 -3.12 -12.97 16.30
C TRP A 28 -4.44 -13.62 15.89
N ALA A 29 -4.40 -14.72 15.12
CA ALA A 29 -5.61 -15.43 14.71
C ALA A 29 -6.44 -15.95 15.89
N LYS A 30 -5.80 -16.23 17.03
CA LYS A 30 -6.48 -16.70 18.25
C LYS A 30 -6.98 -15.58 19.13
N THR A 31 -6.32 -14.42 19.14
CA THR A 31 -6.60 -13.35 20.10
C THR A 31 -7.42 -12.21 19.51
N LEU A 32 -7.21 -11.83 18.25
CA LEU A 32 -7.99 -10.78 17.60
C LEU A 32 -9.26 -11.39 17.00
N GLN A 33 -10.37 -11.26 17.71
CA GLN A 33 -11.66 -11.79 17.29
C GLN A 33 -12.55 -10.73 16.60
N SER A 34 -12.39 -9.45 16.97
CA SER A 34 -13.19 -8.34 16.45
C SER A 34 -12.41 -7.02 16.46
N ALA A 35 -12.89 -6.07 15.65
CA ALA A 35 -12.45 -4.68 15.61
C ALA A 35 -13.67 -3.75 15.75
N ASP A 36 -13.99 -3.40 17.00
CA ASP A 36 -15.28 -2.79 17.36
C ASP A 36 -15.28 -1.25 17.35
N THR A 37 -14.17 -0.61 16.99
CA THR A 37 -14.05 0.85 16.88
C THR A 37 -13.57 1.23 15.49
N HIS A 38 -13.88 2.44 15.02
CA HIS A 38 -13.37 2.92 13.72
C HIS A 38 -11.84 2.80 13.63
N GLN A 39 -11.14 3.17 14.70
CA GLN A 39 -9.67 3.07 14.74
C GLN A 39 -9.18 1.62 14.69
N SER A 40 -9.84 0.67 15.33
CA SER A 40 -9.42 -0.73 15.25
C SER A 40 -9.72 -1.33 13.88
N GLN A 41 -10.81 -0.94 13.23
CA GLN A 41 -11.12 -1.34 11.85
C GLN A 41 -10.09 -0.80 10.86
N ASP A 42 -9.71 0.47 11.01
CA ASP A 42 -8.62 1.08 10.25
C ASP A 42 -7.32 0.31 10.45
N ASN A 43 -7.00 -0.05 11.69
CA ASN A 43 -5.81 -0.85 11.99
C ASN A 43 -5.85 -2.22 11.29
N VAL A 44 -6.99 -2.91 11.27
CA VAL A 44 -7.11 -4.18 10.51
C VAL A 44 -6.86 -3.94 9.02
N ASN A 45 -7.51 -2.92 8.44
CA ASN A 45 -7.38 -2.56 7.02
C ASN A 45 -5.92 -2.21 6.63
N PHE A 46 -5.19 -1.51 7.51
CA PHE A 46 -3.81 -1.08 7.23
C PHE A 46 -2.75 -2.15 7.56
N TYR A 47 -2.92 -2.95 8.62
CA TYR A 47 -1.87 -3.87 9.09
C TYR A 47 -2.02 -5.32 8.61
N LEU A 48 -3.23 -5.80 8.28
CA LEU A 48 -3.36 -7.17 7.76
C LEU A 48 -2.67 -7.41 6.42
N PRO A 49 -2.50 -6.45 5.49
CA PRO A 49 -1.63 -6.65 4.33
C PRO A 49 -0.25 -7.21 4.66
N TYR A 50 0.38 -6.71 5.73
CA TYR A 50 1.70 -7.14 6.17
C TYR A 50 1.69 -8.58 6.69
N MET A 51 0.68 -8.90 7.50
CA MET A 51 0.54 -10.21 8.10
C MET A 51 0.16 -11.27 7.06
N ASN A 52 -0.71 -10.92 6.12
CA ASN A 52 -1.10 -11.76 5.01
C ASN A 52 0.13 -12.10 4.15
N MET A 53 0.93 -11.09 3.78
CA MET A 53 2.17 -11.33 3.04
C MET A 53 3.19 -12.16 3.86
N ALA A 54 3.28 -11.93 5.16
CA ALA A 54 4.11 -12.76 6.04
C ALA A 54 3.68 -14.23 5.98
N TYR A 55 2.37 -14.50 6.01
CA TYR A 55 1.85 -15.85 5.88
C TYR A 55 2.12 -16.44 4.50
N VAL A 56 1.88 -15.69 3.41
CA VAL A 56 2.17 -16.13 2.03
C VAL A 56 3.60 -16.62 1.88
N PHE A 57 4.59 -15.94 2.47
CA PHE A 57 5.99 -16.35 2.39
C PHE A 57 6.32 -17.67 3.09
N ILE A 58 5.58 -18.02 4.14
CA ILE A 58 5.86 -19.20 4.97
C ILE A 58 4.86 -20.34 4.74
N LYS A 59 3.71 -20.07 4.10
CA LYS A 59 2.54 -20.98 4.03
C LYS A 59 2.90 -22.37 3.52
N LYS A 60 3.79 -22.46 2.52
CA LYS A 60 4.21 -23.74 1.94
C LYS A 60 4.85 -24.67 2.96
N ASP A 61 5.70 -24.13 3.84
CA ASP A 61 6.45 -24.90 4.83
C ASP A 61 5.74 -24.93 6.20
N PHE A 62 4.91 -23.92 6.48
CA PHE A 62 4.30 -23.66 7.77
C PHE A 62 2.82 -23.26 7.65
N PRO A 63 1.93 -24.15 7.18
CA PRO A 63 0.51 -23.84 7.07
C PRO A 63 -0.13 -23.58 8.45
N ILE A 64 -1.09 -22.65 8.48
CA ILE A 64 -1.85 -22.25 9.68
C ILE A 64 -3.33 -22.11 9.26
N LEU A 65 -4.10 -23.19 9.37
CA LEU A 65 -5.51 -23.20 8.96
C LEU A 65 -6.36 -22.19 9.76
N GLU A 66 -6.05 -21.98 11.04
CA GLU A 66 -6.69 -20.99 11.89
C GLU A 66 -6.46 -19.57 11.37
N TYR A 67 -5.28 -19.29 10.82
CA TYR A 67 -4.97 -17.99 10.25
C TYR A 67 -5.77 -17.72 8.97
N GLU A 68 -5.97 -18.73 8.12
CA GLU A 68 -6.83 -18.60 6.93
C GLU A 68 -8.29 -18.31 7.30
N LYS A 69 -8.82 -19.00 8.32
CA LYS A 69 -10.16 -18.70 8.86
C LYS A 69 -10.24 -17.28 9.42
N PHE A 70 -9.21 -16.86 10.16
CA PHE A 70 -9.09 -15.50 10.69
C PHE A 70 -9.10 -14.45 9.56
N VAL A 71 -8.28 -14.63 8.51
CA VAL A 71 -8.26 -13.71 7.35
C VAL A 71 -9.63 -13.62 6.69
N LYS A 72 -10.32 -14.75 6.50
CA LYS A 72 -11.68 -14.76 5.95
C LYS A 72 -12.68 -13.97 6.79
N ALA A 73 -12.58 -14.03 8.12
CA ALA A 73 -13.42 -13.26 9.02
C ALA A 73 -13.08 -11.75 8.97
N MET A 74 -11.79 -11.42 8.97
CA MET A 74 -11.32 -10.03 8.99
C MET A 74 -11.54 -9.28 7.68
N LEU A 75 -11.78 -9.98 6.55
CA LEU A 75 -12.18 -9.36 5.28
C LEU A 75 -13.39 -8.42 5.42
N GLY A 76 -14.26 -8.65 6.41
CA GLY A 76 -15.39 -7.75 6.72
C GLY A 76 -14.96 -6.31 7.09
N TYR A 77 -13.70 -6.11 7.47
CA TYR A 77 -13.13 -4.79 7.79
C TYR A 77 -12.42 -4.12 6.61
N SER A 78 -12.44 -4.74 5.43
CA SER A 78 -11.88 -4.12 4.23
C SER A 78 -12.65 -2.86 3.85
N GLN A 79 -11.91 -1.77 3.65
CA GLN A 79 -12.46 -0.48 3.27
C GLN A 79 -12.30 -0.19 1.78
N SER A 80 -12.07 -1.22 0.95
CA SER A 80 -11.74 -1.08 -0.48
C SER A 80 -12.77 -0.30 -1.28
N HIS A 81 -14.03 -0.24 -0.83
CA HIS A 81 -15.12 0.55 -1.44
C HIS A 81 -14.92 2.07 -1.37
N LEU A 82 -14.06 2.60 -0.48
CA LEU A 82 -13.80 4.03 -0.36
C LEU A 82 -12.87 4.53 -1.48
N ASN A 83 -13.03 5.79 -1.90
CA ASN A 83 -12.12 6.47 -2.85
C ASN A 83 -11.09 7.36 -2.13
N THR A 84 -10.66 6.91 -0.95
CA THR A 84 -9.64 7.57 -0.11
C THR A 84 -8.44 6.65 0.07
N ASN A 85 -7.40 7.10 0.78
CA ASN A 85 -6.24 6.25 1.12
C ASN A 85 -6.66 4.95 1.84
N HIS A 86 -7.71 5.00 2.66
CA HIS A 86 -8.28 3.81 3.31
C HIS A 86 -8.72 2.76 2.29
N GLY A 87 -9.34 3.19 1.20
CA GLY A 87 -9.74 2.29 0.12
C GLY A 87 -8.56 1.75 -0.69
N ALA A 88 -7.52 2.55 -0.92
CA ALA A 88 -6.29 2.06 -1.55
C ALA A 88 -5.65 0.92 -0.73
N TRP A 89 -5.56 1.10 0.60
CA TRP A 89 -5.09 0.05 1.51
C TRP A 89 -6.06 -1.12 1.64
N GLY A 90 -7.38 -0.88 1.54
CA GLY A 90 -8.38 -1.95 1.50
C GLY A 90 -8.25 -2.83 0.25
N ILE A 91 -7.91 -2.26 -0.91
CA ILE A 91 -7.63 -3.03 -2.13
C ILE A 91 -6.41 -3.94 -1.92
N LEU A 92 -5.35 -3.40 -1.32
CA LEU A 92 -4.17 -4.18 -0.95
C LEU A 92 -4.52 -5.28 0.08
N PHE A 93 -5.40 -4.98 1.04
CA PHE A 93 -5.90 -5.98 2.00
C PHE A 93 -6.70 -7.08 1.31
N ASP A 94 -7.58 -6.75 0.37
CA ASP A 94 -8.36 -7.73 -0.40
C ASP A 94 -7.43 -8.63 -1.23
N ILE A 95 -6.44 -8.05 -1.93
CA ILE A 95 -5.46 -8.78 -2.75
C ILE A 95 -4.65 -9.74 -1.87
N THR A 96 -4.05 -9.24 -0.79
CA THR A 96 -3.22 -10.08 0.07
C THR A 96 -4.03 -11.17 0.76
N SER A 97 -5.31 -10.91 1.09
CA SER A 97 -6.23 -11.93 1.61
C SER A 97 -6.57 -12.98 0.56
N ALA A 98 -6.80 -12.58 -0.70
CA ALA A 98 -7.01 -13.50 -1.80
C ALA A 98 -5.81 -14.45 -1.97
N LEU A 99 -4.59 -13.95 -1.85
CA LEU A 99 -3.37 -14.77 -1.91
C LEU A 99 -3.27 -15.76 -0.74
N VAL A 100 -3.62 -15.32 0.48
CA VAL A 100 -3.68 -16.22 1.65
C VAL A 100 -4.70 -17.34 1.43
N LEU A 101 -5.87 -17.02 0.90
CA LEU A 101 -6.99 -17.95 0.75
C LEU A 101 -6.97 -18.77 -0.54
N GLY A 102 -6.11 -18.41 -1.52
CA GLY A 102 -6.19 -18.96 -2.87
C GLY A 102 -7.47 -18.58 -3.62
N ASP A 103 -8.05 -17.42 -3.30
CA ASP A 103 -9.34 -16.96 -3.84
C ASP A 103 -9.13 -16.14 -5.12
N ASN A 104 -9.12 -16.82 -6.27
CA ASN A 104 -8.97 -16.18 -7.57
C ASN A 104 -10.11 -15.22 -7.92
N ALA A 105 -11.33 -15.46 -7.40
CA ALA A 105 -12.48 -14.61 -7.68
C ALA A 105 -12.35 -13.27 -6.95
N LEU A 106 -11.90 -13.29 -5.68
CA LEU A 106 -11.56 -12.08 -4.94
C LEU A 106 -10.41 -11.33 -5.63
N LEU A 107 -9.37 -12.04 -6.09
CA LEU A 107 -8.24 -11.40 -6.78
C LEU A 107 -8.68 -10.68 -8.07
N GLN A 108 -9.52 -11.33 -8.89
CA GLN A 108 -10.10 -10.71 -10.08
C GLN A 108 -10.97 -9.49 -9.74
N LYS A 109 -11.80 -9.58 -8.68
CA LYS A 109 -12.61 -8.46 -8.21
C LYS A 109 -11.73 -7.30 -7.75
N SER A 110 -10.64 -7.57 -7.03
CA SER A 110 -9.69 -6.55 -6.60
C SER A 110 -8.94 -5.91 -7.77
N ALA A 111 -8.61 -6.66 -8.82
CA ALA A 111 -8.02 -6.11 -10.05
C ALA A 111 -8.96 -5.09 -10.72
N LYS A 112 -10.26 -5.38 -10.76
CA LYS A 112 -11.26 -4.42 -11.24
C LYS A 112 -11.36 -3.21 -10.31
N ARG A 113 -11.44 -3.44 -9.00
CA ARG A 113 -11.58 -2.38 -8.00
C ARG A 113 -10.36 -1.43 -7.99
N TRP A 114 -9.16 -1.94 -8.22
CA TRP A 114 -7.94 -1.15 -8.38
C TRP A 114 -8.08 -0.11 -9.50
N GLN A 115 -8.57 -0.53 -10.67
CA GLN A 115 -8.79 0.36 -11.81
C GLN A 115 -9.90 1.39 -11.51
N GLU A 116 -11.02 0.94 -10.92
CA GLU A 116 -12.14 1.81 -10.54
C GLU A 116 -11.72 2.88 -9.52
N TRP A 117 -10.91 2.51 -8.52
CA TRP A 117 -10.39 3.44 -7.52
C TRP A 117 -9.53 4.52 -8.18
N ILE A 118 -8.62 4.12 -9.08
CA ILE A 118 -7.74 5.06 -9.77
C ILE A 118 -8.54 6.07 -10.57
N PHE A 119 -9.52 5.64 -11.36
CA PHE A 119 -10.34 6.57 -12.13
C PHE A 119 -11.19 7.50 -11.28
N ALA A 120 -11.67 7.01 -10.13
CA ALA A 120 -12.52 7.80 -9.24
C ALA A 120 -11.72 8.81 -8.40
N ALA A 121 -10.51 8.46 -7.98
CA ALA A 121 -9.73 9.23 -7.02
C ALA A 121 -8.62 10.08 -7.64
N ILE A 122 -8.10 9.71 -8.82
CA ILE A 122 -7.03 10.42 -9.53
C ILE A 122 -7.65 11.19 -10.71
N ASP A 123 -7.57 12.51 -10.68
CA ASP A 123 -8.08 13.35 -11.75
C ASP A 123 -7.19 13.35 -13.00
N SER A 124 -7.60 14.08 -14.05
CA SER A 124 -6.86 14.15 -15.32
C SER A 124 -5.49 14.80 -15.21
N ASP A 125 -5.16 15.47 -14.10
CA ASP A 125 -3.84 16.03 -13.87
C ASP A 125 -2.96 15.10 -13.02
N GLY A 126 -3.46 13.93 -12.62
CA GLY A 126 -2.74 13.02 -11.73
C GLY A 126 -2.87 13.38 -10.24
N VAL A 127 -3.86 14.21 -9.89
CA VAL A 127 -4.04 14.69 -8.52
C VAL A 127 -5.04 13.81 -7.75
N ILE A 128 -4.66 13.37 -6.55
CA ILE A 128 -5.57 12.68 -5.62
C ILE A 128 -6.30 13.73 -4.78
N GLY A 129 -7.49 14.15 -5.21
CA GLY A 129 -8.22 15.28 -4.60
C GLY A 129 -8.45 15.17 -3.09
N ASN A 130 -8.77 13.96 -2.60
CA ASN A 130 -8.96 13.72 -1.16
C ASN A 130 -7.64 13.73 -0.36
N ALA A 131 -6.50 13.59 -1.02
CA ALA A 131 -5.20 13.63 -0.35
C ALA A 131 -4.62 15.05 -0.29
N ILE A 132 -4.69 15.83 -1.37
CA ILE A 132 -3.95 17.10 -1.46
C ILE A 132 -4.31 18.12 -0.39
N THR A 133 -5.54 18.08 0.14
CA THR A 133 -6.03 19.03 1.14
C THR A 133 -5.70 18.62 2.58
N ARG A 134 -5.03 17.47 2.78
CA ARG A 134 -4.89 16.87 4.11
C ARG A 134 -4.12 17.76 5.09
N SER A 135 -4.78 18.06 6.20
CA SER A 135 -4.33 18.85 7.34
C SER A 135 -3.76 17.94 8.44
N ASN A 136 -3.00 18.54 9.37
CA ASN A 136 -2.53 17.88 10.59
C ASN A 136 -3.44 18.14 11.82
N THR A 137 -4.61 18.77 11.62
CA THR A 137 -5.61 19.03 12.67
C THR A 137 -6.78 18.05 12.59
N SER A 138 -7.74 18.16 13.53
CA SER A 138 -9.02 17.44 13.47
C SER A 138 -9.92 17.89 12.32
N ASN A 139 -9.73 19.11 11.79
CA ASN A 139 -10.31 19.51 10.51
C ASN A 139 -9.40 19.02 9.38
N TYR A 140 -9.54 17.74 9.02
CA TYR A 140 -8.63 17.03 8.12
C TYR A 140 -8.45 17.66 6.74
N HIS A 141 -9.32 18.58 6.30
CA HIS A 141 -9.23 19.23 4.98
C HIS A 141 -9.24 20.77 5.06
N GLY A 142 -9.04 21.33 6.25
CA GLY A 142 -9.14 22.77 6.50
C GLY A 142 -8.23 23.26 7.62
N GLY A 143 -8.51 24.49 8.05
CA GLY A 143 -7.71 25.20 9.05
C GLY A 143 -6.39 25.77 8.49
N PRO A 144 -5.56 26.39 9.36
CA PRO A 144 -4.33 27.07 8.98
C PRO A 144 -3.28 26.18 8.30
N THR A 145 -3.36 24.86 8.52
CA THR A 145 -2.42 23.87 8.01
C THR A 145 -3.03 23.00 6.91
N LYS A 146 -4.10 23.46 6.23
CA LYS A 146 -4.68 22.76 5.08
C LYS A 146 -3.60 22.38 4.07
N GLY A 147 -3.55 21.10 3.70
CA GLY A 147 -2.58 20.57 2.74
C GLY A 147 -1.17 20.32 3.28
N ILE A 148 -0.87 20.60 4.55
CA ILE A 148 0.46 20.35 5.13
C ILE A 148 0.89 18.87 5.03
N LYS A 149 -0.08 17.94 5.00
CA LYS A 149 0.12 16.49 4.80
C LYS A 149 -0.30 16.03 3.40
N GLY A 150 -0.50 16.93 2.46
CA GLY A 150 -1.10 16.61 1.16
C GLY A 150 -0.23 15.67 0.32
N ILE A 151 1.07 15.94 0.25
CA ILE A 151 2.04 15.07 -0.40
C ILE A 151 2.15 13.73 0.35
N ALA A 152 2.25 13.75 1.69
CA ALA A 152 2.28 12.53 2.50
C ALA A 152 1.10 11.59 2.25
N TYR A 153 -0.14 12.10 2.22
CA TYR A 153 -1.32 11.27 1.96
C TYR A 153 -1.45 10.83 0.50
N THR A 154 -0.88 11.60 -0.44
CA THR A 154 -0.78 11.20 -1.84
C THR A 154 0.16 9.99 -1.96
N ASN A 155 1.36 10.11 -1.39
CA ASN A 155 2.33 9.03 -1.28
C ASN A 155 1.75 7.79 -0.59
N PHE A 156 1.09 7.95 0.56
CA PHE A 156 0.50 6.85 1.31
C PHE A 156 -0.54 6.05 0.51
N ALA A 157 -1.33 6.71 -0.34
CA ALA A 157 -2.27 6.02 -1.23
C ALA A 157 -1.54 5.35 -2.41
N LEU A 158 -0.56 6.03 -3.01
CA LEU A 158 0.20 5.51 -4.14
C LEU A 158 1.08 4.32 -3.77
N LEU A 159 1.62 4.27 -2.54
CA LEU A 159 2.31 3.09 -2.01
C LEU A 159 1.41 1.85 -2.07
N ALA A 160 0.20 1.94 -1.51
CA ALA A 160 -0.74 0.82 -1.49
C ALA A 160 -1.16 0.38 -2.90
N LEU A 161 -1.44 1.32 -3.80
CA LEU A 161 -1.82 1.02 -5.18
C LEU A 161 -0.66 0.43 -5.98
N THR A 162 0.56 0.92 -5.78
CA THR A 162 1.76 0.40 -6.44
C THR A 162 2.00 -1.05 -6.02
N ILE A 163 1.97 -1.34 -4.72
CA ILE A 163 2.14 -2.71 -4.22
C ILE A 163 1.00 -3.60 -4.70
N SER A 164 -0.23 -3.09 -4.76
CA SER A 164 -1.39 -3.81 -5.28
C SER A 164 -1.21 -4.17 -6.76
N GLY A 165 -0.80 -3.20 -7.59
CA GLY A 165 -0.52 -3.42 -9.02
C GLY A 165 0.58 -4.47 -9.22
N GLU A 166 1.65 -4.42 -8.41
CA GLU A 166 2.75 -5.39 -8.48
C GLU A 166 2.30 -6.80 -8.09
N LEU A 167 1.52 -6.94 -7.01
CA LEU A 167 0.97 -8.24 -6.62
C LEU A 167 0.00 -8.79 -7.66
N LEU A 168 -0.83 -7.94 -8.26
CA LEU A 168 -1.71 -8.32 -9.36
C LEU A 168 -0.92 -8.79 -10.58
N PHE A 169 0.13 -8.06 -10.96
CA PHE A 169 1.04 -8.42 -12.05
C PHE A 169 1.72 -9.76 -11.81
N GLU A 170 2.28 -9.99 -10.61
CA GLU A 170 2.87 -11.26 -10.18
C GLU A 170 1.90 -12.46 -10.25
N ASN A 171 0.59 -12.18 -10.27
CA ASN A 171 -0.47 -13.18 -10.33
C ASN A 171 -1.25 -13.14 -11.66
N GLY A 172 -0.65 -12.59 -12.72
CA GLY A 172 -1.16 -12.67 -14.10
C GLY A 172 -2.15 -11.56 -14.51
N TYR A 173 -2.33 -10.53 -13.70
CA TYR A 173 -3.14 -9.35 -14.02
C TYR A 173 -2.24 -8.17 -14.34
N ASP A 174 -1.78 -8.07 -15.58
CA ASP A 174 -1.03 -6.89 -16.03
C ASP A 174 -1.97 -5.69 -16.25
N LEU A 175 -1.88 -4.72 -15.34
CA LEU A 175 -2.68 -3.50 -15.35
C LEU A 175 -1.84 -2.24 -15.59
N TRP A 176 -0.51 -2.36 -15.68
CA TRP A 176 0.40 -1.22 -15.78
C TRP A 176 0.19 -0.43 -17.07
N HIS A 177 -0.17 -1.11 -18.15
CA HIS A 177 -0.46 -0.51 -19.46
C HIS A 177 -1.96 -0.35 -19.74
N SER A 178 -2.81 -0.54 -18.72
CA SER A 178 -4.23 -0.21 -18.82
C SER A 178 -4.44 1.31 -18.76
N LYS A 179 -5.62 1.81 -19.17
CA LYS A 179 -5.99 3.23 -18.98
C LYS A 179 -5.89 3.70 -17.51
N ALA A 180 -6.12 2.80 -16.56
CA ALA A 180 -5.93 3.11 -15.14
C ALA A 180 -4.44 3.16 -14.79
N GLY A 181 -3.63 2.27 -15.35
CA GLY A 181 -2.17 2.34 -15.26
C GLY A 181 -1.60 3.65 -15.80
N GLU A 182 -2.06 4.09 -16.99
CA GLU A 182 -1.71 5.40 -17.54
C GLU A 182 -2.09 6.55 -16.59
N ARG A 183 -3.29 6.51 -15.99
CA ARG A 183 -3.73 7.50 -14.99
C ARG A 183 -2.87 7.46 -13.72
N LEU A 184 -2.42 6.29 -13.29
CA LEU A 184 -1.47 6.14 -12.19
C LEU A 184 -0.09 6.73 -12.56
N ALA A 185 0.38 6.54 -13.79
CA ALA A 185 1.61 7.16 -14.27
C ALA A 185 1.54 8.69 -14.25
N MET A 186 0.37 9.28 -14.54
CA MET A 186 0.16 10.73 -14.40
C MET A 186 0.32 11.19 -12.94
N ALA A 187 -0.23 10.43 -11.98
CA ALA A 187 -0.07 10.74 -10.57
C ALA A 187 1.39 10.61 -10.09
N TYR A 188 2.07 9.57 -10.55
CA TYR A 188 3.51 9.37 -10.34
C TYR A 188 4.33 10.56 -10.86
N ASN A 189 4.01 11.06 -12.06
CA ASN A 189 4.66 12.24 -12.62
C ASN A 189 4.36 13.51 -11.83
N LYS A 190 3.10 13.70 -11.41
CA LYS A 190 2.69 14.86 -10.63
C LYS A 190 3.38 14.92 -9.26
N VAL A 191 3.38 13.81 -8.52
CA VAL A 191 4.01 13.76 -7.20
C VAL A 191 5.53 13.90 -7.30
N THR A 192 6.17 13.33 -8.34
CA THR A 192 7.59 13.56 -8.63
C THR A 192 7.92 15.05 -8.78
N ALA A 193 7.10 15.79 -9.55
CA ALA A 193 7.29 17.23 -9.73
C ALA A 193 7.15 18.01 -8.40
N TRP A 194 6.19 17.63 -7.55
CA TRP A 194 6.03 18.24 -6.23
C TRP A 194 7.16 17.90 -5.26
N ILE A 195 7.75 16.70 -5.32
CA ILE A 195 8.88 16.35 -4.45
C ILE A 195 10.13 17.15 -4.85
N LEU A 196 10.42 17.23 -6.15
CA LEU A 196 11.57 17.99 -6.66
C LEU A 196 11.41 19.51 -6.47
N ASN A 197 10.19 20.02 -6.61
CA ASN A 197 9.88 21.45 -6.47
C ASN A 197 8.65 21.64 -5.58
N PRO A 198 8.77 21.50 -4.23
CA PRO A 198 7.63 21.58 -3.31
C PRO A 198 6.83 22.87 -3.43
N GLN A 199 7.45 23.97 -3.86
CA GLN A 199 6.83 25.27 -4.07
C GLN A 199 5.73 25.25 -5.15
N THR A 200 5.74 24.24 -6.02
CA THR A 200 4.71 24.03 -7.06
C THR A 200 3.47 23.29 -6.55
N PHE A 201 3.50 22.78 -5.32
CA PHE A 201 2.35 22.13 -4.69
C PHE A 201 1.25 23.17 -4.39
N PRO A 202 -0.03 22.94 -4.77
CA PRO A 202 -1.09 23.94 -4.62
C PRO A 202 -1.34 24.44 -3.19
N TYR A 203 -0.97 23.65 -2.18
CA TYR A 203 -1.07 24.02 -0.76
C TYR A 203 0.31 24.13 -0.11
N PHE A 204 1.33 24.55 -0.87
CA PHE A 204 2.69 24.67 -0.40
C PHE A 204 2.78 25.49 0.88
N GLN A 205 3.53 24.94 1.83
CA GLN A 205 3.93 25.58 3.07
C GLN A 205 5.39 25.19 3.34
N PRO A 206 6.20 26.03 4.01
CA PRO A 206 7.62 25.70 4.27
C PRO A 206 7.84 24.41 5.07
N ASN A 207 6.83 23.94 5.80
CA ASN A 207 6.87 22.80 6.72
C ASN A 207 6.00 21.62 6.24
N LEU A 208 5.91 21.38 4.92
CA LEU A 208 5.26 20.18 4.38
C LEU A 208 5.79 18.90 5.04
N ILE A 209 4.89 17.98 5.35
CA ILE A 209 5.20 16.73 6.05
C ILE A 209 5.24 15.58 5.05
N GLY A 210 6.21 14.66 5.22
CA GLY A 210 6.27 13.39 4.49
C GLY A 210 6.44 13.55 2.98
N VAL A 211 7.16 14.59 2.54
CA VAL A 211 7.42 14.87 1.12
C VAL A 211 8.16 13.69 0.47
N HIS A 212 9.19 13.18 1.14
CA HIS A 212 10.06 12.09 0.68
C HIS A 212 9.53 10.69 1.02
N ASN A 213 8.23 10.54 1.28
CA ASN A 213 7.61 9.23 1.49
C ASN A 213 7.39 8.50 0.14
N ASN A 214 8.43 8.29 -0.65
CA ASN A 214 8.31 7.88 -2.05
C ASN A 214 9.11 6.63 -2.40
N ALA A 215 9.39 5.76 -1.42
CA ALA A 215 10.18 4.55 -1.67
C ALA A 215 9.53 3.56 -2.66
N TYR A 216 8.21 3.62 -2.87
CA TYR A 216 7.51 2.87 -3.93
C TYR A 216 7.94 3.24 -5.37
N PHE A 217 8.66 4.35 -5.54
CA PHE A 217 9.23 4.76 -6.83
C PHE A 217 10.13 3.68 -7.44
N ILE A 218 10.80 2.86 -6.60
CA ILE A 218 11.63 1.73 -7.05
C ILE A 218 10.82 0.71 -7.86
N ILE A 219 9.53 0.55 -7.56
CA ILE A 219 8.64 -0.34 -8.31
C ILE A 219 8.12 0.38 -9.56
N LEU A 220 7.62 1.62 -9.42
CA LEU A 220 7.04 2.35 -10.55
C LEU A 220 8.04 2.66 -11.67
N ALA A 221 9.32 2.90 -11.34
CA ALA A 221 10.37 3.14 -12.33
C ALA A 221 10.64 1.94 -13.25
N LYS A 222 10.18 0.73 -12.88
CA LYS A 222 10.26 -0.45 -13.76
C LYS A 222 9.18 -0.45 -14.84
N HIS A 223 8.10 0.28 -14.62
CA HIS A 223 6.91 0.29 -15.47
C HIS A 223 6.73 1.62 -16.22
N TYR A 224 7.22 2.72 -15.66
CA TYR A 224 7.06 4.07 -16.22
C TYR A 224 8.38 4.83 -16.24
N THR A 225 8.67 5.47 -17.37
CA THR A 225 9.83 6.36 -17.49
C THR A 225 9.51 7.74 -16.93
N ASN A 226 10.33 8.21 -15.98
CA ASN A 226 10.26 9.58 -15.47
C ASN A 226 11.67 10.04 -15.01
N PRO A 227 12.34 10.95 -15.76
CA PRO A 227 13.68 11.41 -15.41
C PRO A 227 13.79 12.06 -14.03
N GLY A 228 12.74 12.73 -13.57
CA GLY A 228 12.70 13.33 -12.24
C GLY A 228 12.63 12.26 -11.14
N ALA A 229 11.95 11.15 -11.40
CA ALA A 229 11.89 10.05 -10.45
C ALA A 229 13.21 9.27 -10.43
N ASP A 230 13.87 9.09 -11.58
CA ASP A 230 15.22 8.53 -11.68
C ASP A 230 16.21 9.36 -10.86
N GLN A 231 16.11 10.69 -10.93
CA GLN A 231 16.90 11.61 -10.10
C GLN A 231 16.63 11.37 -8.60
N LEU A 232 15.36 11.30 -8.18
CA LEU A 232 15.00 11.07 -6.78
C LEU A 232 15.49 9.70 -6.26
N ILE A 233 15.40 8.66 -7.09
CA ILE A 233 15.93 7.33 -6.75
C ILE A 233 17.46 7.39 -6.61
N ALA A 234 18.16 8.05 -7.52
CA ALA A 234 19.62 8.19 -7.48
C ALA A 234 20.12 9.01 -6.28
N GLN A 235 19.33 9.97 -5.78
CA GLN A 235 19.65 10.71 -4.56
C GLN A 235 19.62 9.83 -3.29
N GLY A 236 18.88 8.72 -3.31
CA GLY A 236 18.81 7.75 -2.21
C GLY A 236 18.01 8.21 -0.99
N ASP A 237 17.46 9.43 -0.99
CA ASP A 237 16.62 9.98 0.08
C ASP A 237 15.15 9.56 -0.09
N LEU A 238 14.94 8.24 -0.18
CA LEU A 238 13.62 7.63 -0.26
C LEU A 238 13.21 7.14 1.12
N HIS A 239 12.07 7.63 1.60
CA HIS A 239 11.48 7.22 2.88
C HIS A 239 10.10 6.59 2.70
N GLU A 240 9.46 6.27 3.83
CA GLU A 240 8.21 5.52 4.02
C GLU A 240 8.43 4.04 4.38
N ASP A 241 7.31 3.35 4.63
CA ASP A 241 7.26 1.94 4.98
C ASP A 241 7.95 1.08 3.90
N GLY A 242 8.95 0.31 4.31
CA GLY A 242 9.68 -0.63 3.45
C GLY A 242 8.88 -1.86 3.02
N PHE A 243 7.56 -1.89 3.25
CA PHE A 243 6.68 -2.99 2.87
C PHE A 243 6.88 -3.40 1.42
N ARG A 244 7.26 -4.66 1.20
CA ARG A 244 7.62 -5.24 -0.11
C ARG A 244 8.82 -4.60 -0.83
N LEU A 245 9.20 -3.37 -0.51
CA LEU A 245 10.38 -2.69 -1.07
C LEU A 245 11.68 -3.41 -0.69
N LYS A 246 11.75 -4.00 0.52
CA LYS A 246 12.88 -4.84 0.95
C LYS A 246 13.12 -6.08 0.09
N LEU A 247 12.16 -6.50 -0.75
CA LEU A 247 12.33 -7.60 -1.73
C LEU A 247 12.92 -7.11 -3.06
N ARG A 248 13.07 -5.80 -3.21
CA ARG A 248 13.34 -5.13 -4.47
C ARG A 248 14.54 -4.19 -4.38
N SER A 249 15.21 -4.13 -3.22
CA SER A 249 16.54 -3.52 -3.10
C SER A 249 17.47 -4.13 -4.15
N PRO A 250 18.24 -3.31 -4.88
CA PRO A 250 19.26 -3.81 -5.81
C PRO A 250 20.30 -4.70 -5.11
#